data_AF-A0A6A4GDG9-F1
#
_entry.id   AF-A0A6A4GDG9-F1
#
_cell.length_a   1.000
_cell.length_b   1.000
_cell.length_c   1.000
_cell.angle_alpha   90.00
_cell.angle_beta   90.00
_cell.angle_gamma   90.00
#
_symmetry.space_group_name_H-M   'P 1'
#
loop_
_entity.id
_entity.type
_entity.pdbx_description
1 polymer ?
#
loop_
_entity_poly.entity_id
_entity_poly.type
_entity_poly.pdbx_seq_one_letter_code
_entity_poly.pdbx_strand_id
1 'polypeptide(L)' 'YGSEKVRGVNLGGWLVLEPWITPSLFDNTGNSNIVDEWTFGQLQNHGTALAALQNHWNTWITEADFAAIAAAG' A
#
# COMPACT_ATOMS: atom_id res chain seq x y z
N TYR A 1 13.55 23.78 9.59
CA TYR A 1 13.58 23.26 8.21
C TYR A 1 14.52 24.12 7.38
N GLY A 2 15.30 23.50 6.48
CA GLY A 2 16.37 24.16 5.70
C GLY A 2 15.85 25.16 4.67
N SER A 3 16.76 25.89 4.02
CA SER A 3 16.44 26.88 2.98
C SER A 3 16.09 26.26 1.62
N GLU A 4 16.24 24.95 1.47
CA GLU A 4 15.95 24.21 0.24
C GLU A 4 14.47 23.85 0.13
N LYS A 5 13.92 23.92 -1.10
CA LYS A 5 12.53 23.53 -1.36
C LYS A 5 12.41 22.01 -1.43
N VAL A 6 11.43 21.44 -0.72
CA VAL A 6 11.11 20.03 -0.80
C VAL A 6 10.40 19.73 -2.12
N ARG A 7 10.89 18.74 -2.85
CA ARG A 7 10.23 18.09 -3.98
C ARG A 7 10.22 16.60 -3.66
N GLY A 8 9.03 16.04 -3.49
CA GLY A 8 8.90 14.67 -3.04
C GLY A 8 7.53 14.11 -3.39
N VAL A 9 7.37 12.83 -3.12
CA VAL A 9 6.16 12.07 -3.40
C VAL A 9 5.69 11.35 -2.14
N ASN A 10 4.39 11.01 -2.09
CA ASN A 10 3.87 10.09 -1.08
C ASN A 10 4.03 8.65 -1.55
N LEU A 11 4.31 7.74 -0.62
CA LEU A 11 4.31 6.30 -0.86
C LEU A 11 2.92 5.72 -0.55
N GLY A 12 1.91 6.24 -1.26
CA GLY A 12 0.49 5.94 -1.04
C GLY A 12 0.15 4.47 -1.27
N GLY A 13 -0.83 3.97 -0.53
CA GLY A 13 -1.25 2.56 -0.62
C GLY A 13 -0.27 1.54 -0.04
N TRP A 14 0.90 1.95 0.50
CA TRP A 14 1.91 1.00 0.99
C TRP A 14 1.58 0.45 2.38
N LEU A 15 1.60 1.31 3.41
CA LEU A 15 1.39 0.92 4.80
C LEU A 15 -0.02 1.24 5.31
N VAL A 16 -0.82 1.91 4.49
CA VAL A 16 -2.26 2.07 4.66
C VAL A 16 -2.90 1.76 3.32
N LEU A 17 -3.85 0.81 3.28
CA LEU A 17 -4.51 0.39 2.05
C LEU A 17 -5.59 1.37 1.64
N GLU A 18 -5.61 1.68 0.35
CA GLU A 18 -6.62 2.53 -0.26
C GLU A 18 -7.19 1.81 -1.49
N PRO A 19 -8.49 1.47 -1.53
CA PRO A 19 -9.08 0.67 -2.61
C PRO A 19 -8.89 1.26 -4.00
N TRP A 20 -8.73 2.57 -4.11
CA TRP A 20 -8.52 3.23 -5.40
C TRP A 20 -7.04 3.23 -5.84
N ILE A 21 -6.08 2.99 -4.93
CA ILE A 21 -4.65 2.84 -5.24
C ILE A 21 -4.32 1.36 -5.47
N THR A 22 -4.82 0.46 -4.62
CA THR A 22 -4.53 -0.99 -4.64
C THR A 22 -5.80 -1.84 -4.81
N PRO A 23 -6.63 -1.61 -5.85
CA PRO A 23 -7.94 -2.25 -6.00
C PRO A 23 -7.89 -3.78 -5.99
N SER A 24 -6.82 -4.36 -6.53
CA SER A 24 -6.66 -5.82 -6.59
C SER A 24 -6.65 -6.49 -5.21
N LEU A 25 -6.18 -5.83 -4.15
CA LEU A 25 -6.24 -6.39 -2.80
C LEU A 25 -7.69 -6.55 -2.32
N PHE A 26 -8.56 -5.62 -2.68
CA PHE A 26 -9.97 -5.59 -2.28
C PHE A 26 -10.82 -6.50 -3.17
N ASP A 27 -10.60 -6.47 -4.49
CA ASP A 27 -11.32 -7.29 -5.45
C ASP A 27 -11.05 -8.79 -5.23
N ASN A 28 -9.80 -9.16 -4.93
CA ASN A 28 -9.40 -10.55 -4.71
C ASN A 28 -9.99 -11.17 -3.43
N THR A 29 -10.60 -10.37 -2.56
CA THR A 29 -11.27 -10.89 -1.36
C THR A 29 -12.58 -11.61 -1.69
N GLY A 30 -13.19 -11.29 -2.84
CA GLY A 30 -14.53 -11.76 -3.19
C GLY A 30 -15.64 -11.30 -2.24
N ASN A 31 -15.37 -10.32 -1.37
CA ASN A 31 -16.29 -9.85 -0.34
C ASN A 31 -16.51 -8.33 -0.47
N SER A 32 -17.68 -7.94 -1.00
CA SER A 32 -18.03 -6.53 -1.21
C SER A 32 -18.20 -5.70 0.06
N ASN A 33 -18.21 -6.33 1.25
CA ASN A 33 -18.24 -5.61 2.53
C ASN A 33 -16.85 -5.14 2.97
N ILE A 34 -15.78 -5.58 2.29
CA ILE A 34 -14.41 -5.11 2.52
C ILE A 34 -14.20 -3.86 1.67
N VAL A 35 -14.31 -2.69 2.30
CA VAL A 35 -14.30 -1.36 1.64
C VAL A 35 -13.14 -0.47 2.09
N ASP A 36 -12.42 -0.87 3.14
CA ASP A 36 -11.28 -0.17 3.72
C ASP A 36 -10.34 -1.18 4.41
N GLU A 37 -9.17 -0.74 4.88
CA GLU A 37 -8.22 -1.62 5.55
C GLU A 37 -8.76 -2.21 6.86
N TRP A 38 -9.63 -1.47 7.56
CA TRP A 38 -10.26 -1.95 8.78
C TRP A 38 -11.12 -3.18 8.50
N THR A 39 -12.04 -3.09 7.54
CA THR A 39 -12.90 -4.18 7.09
C THR A 39 -12.08 -5.28 6.42
N PHE A 40 -10.96 -4.97 5.75
CA PHE A 40 -10.01 -5.95 5.22
C PHE A 40 -9.44 -6.85 6.32
N GLY A 41 -8.98 -6.25 7.43
CA GLY A 41 -8.49 -7.01 8.59
C GLY A 41 -9.60 -7.68 9.41
N GLN A 42 -10.79 -7.08 9.47
CA GLN A 42 -11.90 -7.55 10.30
C GLN A 42 -12.71 -8.69 9.66
N LEU A 43 -12.93 -8.66 8.35
CA LEU A 43 -13.85 -9.56 7.64
C LEU A 43 -13.13 -10.73 6.94
N GLN A 44 -11.81 -10.81 7.07
CA GLN A 44 -11.02 -11.94 6.59
C GLN A 44 -10.55 -12.82 7.75
N ASN A 45 -10.15 -14.05 7.41
CA ASN A 45 -9.31 -14.81 8.33
C ASN A 45 -7.99 -14.06 8.54
N HIS A 46 -7.56 -13.93 9.79
CA HIS A 46 -6.32 -13.24 10.16
C HIS A 46 -5.10 -13.73 9.36
N GLY A 47 -4.95 -15.04 9.13
CA GLY A 47 -3.84 -15.60 8.37
C GLY A 47 -3.88 -15.21 6.89
N THR A 48 -5.07 -15.11 6.31
CA THR A 48 -5.26 -14.67 4.92
C THR A 48 -4.93 -13.18 4.77
N ALA A 49 -5.46 -12.34 5.65
CA ALA A 49 -5.17 -10.90 5.64
C ALA A 49 -3.67 -10.64 5.84
N LEU A 50 -3.05 -11.31 6.82
CA LEU A 50 -1.62 -11.16 7.10
C LEU A 50 -0.76 -11.59 5.91
N ALA A 51 -1.05 -12.72 5.27
CA ALA A 51 -0.29 -13.19 4.12
C ALA A 51 -0.41 -12.22 2.93
N ALA A 52 -1.62 -11.70 2.67
CA ALA A 52 -1.85 -10.70 1.63
C ALA A 52 -1.09 -9.40 1.91
N LEU A 53 -1.16 -8.88 3.14
CA LEU A 53 -0.45 -7.69 3.58
C LEU A 53 1.08 -7.86 3.53
N GLN A 54 1.61 -8.98 3.98
CA GLN A 54 3.06 -9.26 3.91
C GLN A 54 3.55 -9.30 2.47
N ASN A 55 2.81 -9.97 1.57
CA ASN A 55 3.15 -9.97 0.16
C ASN A 55 3.10 -8.55 -0.43
N HIS A 56 2.06 -7.78 -0.11
CA HIS A 56 1.91 -6.39 -0.54
C HIS A 56 3.07 -5.50 -0.05
N TRP A 57 3.36 -5.50 1.25
CA TRP A 57 4.43 -4.69 1.83
C TRP A 57 5.81 -5.02 1.25
N ASN A 58 6.05 -6.28 0.92
CA ASN A 58 7.32 -6.74 0.34
C ASN A 58 7.49 -6.38 -1.14
N THR A 59 6.43 -6.01 -1.84
CA THR A 59 6.44 -5.89 -3.32
C THR A 59 5.92 -4.56 -3.85
N TRP A 60 5.13 -3.81 -3.07
CA TRP A 60 4.53 -2.55 -3.53
C TRP A 60 5.54 -1.41 -3.66
N ILE A 61 6.39 -1.24 -2.65
CA ILE A 61 7.52 -0.31 -2.67
C ILE A 61 8.77 -1.07 -2.26
N THR A 62 9.82 -0.93 -3.07
CA THR A 62 11.11 -1.57 -2.89
C THR A 62 12.23 -0.52 -2.92
N GLU A 63 13.47 -0.93 -2.65
CA GLU A 63 14.63 -0.04 -2.78
C GLU A 63 14.78 0.53 -4.20
N ALA A 64 14.33 -0.21 -5.22
CA ALA A 64 14.37 0.26 -6.60
C ALA A 64 13.49 1.51 -6.83
N ASP A 65 12.36 1.61 -6.14
CA ASP A 65 11.46 2.77 -6.22
C ASP A 65 12.12 4.01 -5.61
N PHE A 66 12.85 3.86 -4.50
CA PHE A 66 13.64 4.96 -3.92
C PHE A 66 14.77 5.41 -4.86
N ALA A 67 15.46 4.47 -5.52
CA ALA A 67 16.45 4.80 -6.53
C ALA A 67 15.83 5.58 -7.71
N ALA A 68 14.62 5.20 -8.14
CA ALA A 68 13.89 5.91 -9.18
C ALA A 68 13.44 7.31 -8.74
N ILE A 69 12.95 7.48 -7.51
CA ILE A 69 12.61 8.79 -6.93
C ILE A 69 13.85 9.70 -6.91
N ALA A 70 14.99 9.19 -6.45
CA ALA A 70 16.23 9.96 -6.42
C ALA A 70 16.73 10.33 -7.83
N ALA A 71 16.60 9.42 -8.80
CA ALA A 71 16.96 9.67 -10.19
C ALA A 71 16.04 10.69 -10.88
N ALA A 72 14.81 10.88 -10.39
CA ALA A 72 13.84 11.83 -10.93
C ALA A 72 14.05 13.29 -10.47
N GLY A 73 14.83 13.52 -9.41
CA GLY A 73 15.26 14.86 -8.97
C GLY A 73 14.58 15.38 -7.71
#